data_AF-A0A4Y3NCY3-F1
#
_entry.id   AF-A0A4Y3NCY3-F1
#
_cell.length_a   1.000
_cell.length_b   1.000
_cell.length_c   1.000
_cell.angle_alpha   90.00
_cell.angle_beta   90.00
_cell.angle_gamma   90.00
#
_symmetry.space_group_name_H-M   'P 1'
#
loop_
_entity.id
_entity.type
_entity.pdbx_description
1 polymer ?
#
loop_
_entity_poly.entity_id
_entity_poly.type
_entity_poly.pdbx_seq_one_letter_code
_entity_poly.pdbx_strand_id
1 'polypeptide(L)'
;MPTAVRLALAGQAKTMGSLGTAMTLNETIDRLRTAHLMVRDANEWDGLTAALADAYRRQDDDLIEQLQPPFLQSWRTVTHYVLRDTFDAAGISVTEPSRPWGIATLTANGVSREPVLCRVDPTVPQHAESTAAEGPELLTFAEVMTYYAECLSPLLEHASGHQEQYSR
;
A
#
# COMPACT_ATOMS: atom_id res chain seq x y z
N MET A 1 -49.29 0.87 54.41
CA MET A 1 -50.22 0.24 53.44
C MET A 1 -50.65 1.33 52.47
N PRO A 2 -50.52 1.20 51.13
CA PRO A 2 -50.12 0.06 50.28
C PRO A 2 -48.70 0.27 49.71
N THR A 3 -48.08 -0.52 48.83
CA THR A 3 -48.02 -1.95 48.45
C THR A 3 -46.86 -2.03 47.44
N ALA A 4 -46.22 -3.21 47.35
CA ALA A 4 -45.13 -3.62 46.47
C ALA A 4 -45.17 -3.04 45.02
N VAL A 5 -44.05 -2.98 44.28
CA VAL A 5 -43.55 -4.10 43.45
C VAL A 5 -42.03 -4.02 43.27
N ARG A 6 -41.33 -5.13 43.57
CA ARG A 6 -40.00 -5.44 43.04
C ARG A 6 -40.14 -5.86 41.57
N LEU A 7 -39.37 -5.26 40.67
CA LEU A 7 -39.01 -5.88 39.39
C LEU A 7 -37.49 -5.88 39.26
N ALA A 8 -36.90 -7.07 39.33
CA ALA A 8 -35.56 -7.32 38.81
C ALA A 8 -35.68 -7.52 37.30
N LEU A 9 -34.79 -6.90 36.53
CA LEU A 9 -34.45 -7.35 35.19
C LEU A 9 -33.01 -6.93 34.88
N ALA A 10 -32.15 -7.94 34.86
CA ALA A 10 -30.85 -7.92 34.23
C ALA A 10 -31.00 -7.56 32.75
N GLY A 11 -30.07 -6.77 32.22
CA GLY A 11 -30.12 -6.34 30.83
C GLY A 11 -28.81 -5.74 30.36
N GLN A 12 -27.80 -6.61 30.28
CA GLN A 12 -26.64 -6.61 29.37
C GLN A 12 -25.98 -5.27 29.01
N ALA A 13 -24.71 -5.17 29.43
CA ALA A 13 -23.68 -4.50 28.67
C ALA A 13 -23.73 -4.98 27.21
N LYS A 14 -23.90 -4.06 26.27
CA LYS A 14 -23.52 -4.28 24.87
C LYS A 14 -22.63 -3.13 24.44
N THR A 15 -21.38 -3.23 24.85
CA THR A 15 -20.24 -2.76 24.05
C THR A 15 -20.40 -3.38 22.67
N MET A 16 -21.06 -2.68 21.74
CA MET A 16 -20.81 -2.90 20.32
C MET A 16 -19.43 -2.31 20.05
N GLY A 17 -18.40 -3.09 20.39
CA GLY A 17 -17.14 -3.00 19.69
C GLY A 17 -17.49 -3.18 18.21
N SER A 18 -17.20 -2.14 17.43
CA SER A 18 -17.11 -2.26 15.99
C SER A 18 -16.10 -3.37 15.72
N LEU A 19 -16.58 -4.59 15.45
CA LEU A 19 -15.82 -5.57 14.69
C LEU A 19 -15.70 -4.97 13.29
N GLY A 20 -14.71 -4.09 13.13
CA GLY A 20 -14.27 -3.68 11.81
C GLY A 20 -13.90 -4.97 11.08
N THR A 21 -14.71 -5.36 10.10
CA THR A 21 -14.41 -6.48 9.24
C THR A 21 -13.02 -6.22 8.67
N ALA A 22 -12.04 -7.04 9.04
CA ALA A 22 -10.69 -6.92 8.50
C ALA A 22 -10.79 -6.99 6.97
N MET A 23 -10.27 -5.97 6.29
CA MET A 23 -10.36 -5.89 4.84
C MET A 23 -9.58 -7.04 4.21
N THR A 24 -10.16 -7.67 3.18
CA THR A 24 -9.48 -8.74 2.45
C THR A 24 -8.38 -8.18 1.54
N LEU A 25 -7.43 -9.04 1.13
CA LEU A 25 -6.39 -8.69 0.17
C LEU A 25 -6.99 -8.15 -1.14
N ASN A 26 -8.01 -8.82 -1.67
CA ASN A 26 -8.66 -8.40 -2.93
C ASN A 26 -9.33 -7.03 -2.79
N GLU A 27 -10.08 -6.79 -1.71
CA GLU A 27 -10.70 -5.48 -1.46
C GLU A 27 -9.65 -4.36 -1.30
N THR A 28 -8.52 -4.67 -0.65
CA THR A 28 -7.42 -3.71 -0.48
C THR A 28 -6.79 -3.36 -1.83
N ILE A 29 -6.54 -4.37 -2.68
CA ILE A 29 -5.98 -4.19 -4.03
C ILE A 29 -6.96 -3.41 -4.94
N ASP A 30 -8.26 -3.71 -4.87
CA ASP A 30 -9.26 -3.02 -5.69
C ASP A 30 -9.38 -1.54 -5.31
N ARG A 31 -9.36 -1.22 -4.01
CA ARG A 31 -9.33 0.17 -3.54
C ARG A 31 -8.05 0.88 -3.94
N LEU A 32 -6.91 0.20 -3.84
CA LEU A 32 -5.61 0.71 -4.25
C LEU A 32 -5.61 1.07 -5.74
N ARG A 33 -6.07 0.15 -6.59
CA ARG A 33 -6.20 0.37 -8.03
C ARG A 33 -7.12 1.54 -8.32
N THR A 34 -8.30 1.56 -7.69
CA THR A 34 -9.30 2.62 -7.89
C THR A 34 -8.74 4.00 -7.54
N ALA A 35 -8.04 4.12 -6.40
CA ALA A 35 -7.47 5.39 -5.97
C ALA A 35 -6.44 5.95 -6.95
N HIS A 36 -5.57 5.10 -7.51
CA HIS A 36 -4.60 5.54 -8.52
C HIS A 36 -5.27 5.90 -9.85
N LEU A 37 -6.32 5.17 -10.22
CA LEU A 37 -7.11 5.43 -11.44
C LEU A 37 -7.97 6.71 -11.34
N MET A 38 -8.29 7.18 -10.14
CA MET A 38 -8.95 8.47 -9.94
C MET A 38 -8.03 9.67 -10.21
N VAL A 39 -6.71 9.47 -10.10
CA VAL A 39 -5.72 10.54 -10.33
C VAL A 39 -5.28 10.56 -11.78
N ARG A 40 -5.02 9.40 -12.38
CA ARG A 40 -4.66 9.21 -13.78
C ARG A 40 -5.12 7.85 -14.25
N ASP A 41 -5.56 7.75 -15.50
CA ASP A 41 -5.87 6.44 -16.06
C ASP A 41 -4.61 5.60 -16.30
N ALA A 42 -4.79 4.30 -16.60
CA ALA A 42 -3.67 3.39 -16.78
C ALA A 42 -2.75 3.79 -17.95
N ASN A 43 -3.30 4.33 -19.05
CA ASN A 43 -2.52 4.75 -20.20
C ASN A 43 -1.71 6.00 -19.90
N GLU A 44 -2.26 6.92 -19.10
CA GLU A 44 -1.52 8.10 -18.62
C GLU A 44 -0.35 7.70 -17.72
N TRP A 45 -0.55 6.73 -16.81
CA TRP A 45 0.53 6.18 -16.00
C TRP A 45 1.61 5.52 -16.87
N ASP A 46 1.21 4.66 -17.80
CA ASP A 46 2.14 3.95 -18.69
C ASP A 46 2.85 4.92 -19.65
N GLY A 47 2.18 5.98 -20.07
CA GLY A 47 2.77 7.06 -20.88
C GLY A 47 3.86 7.80 -20.13
N LEU A 48 3.66 8.11 -18.85
CA LEU A 48 4.69 8.73 -17.99
C LEU A 48 5.86 7.78 -17.76
N THR A 49 5.58 6.51 -17.48
CA THR A 49 6.59 5.45 -17.38
C THR A 49 7.44 5.38 -18.65
N ALA A 50 6.79 5.34 -19.82
CA ALA A 50 7.48 5.27 -21.10
C ALA A 50 8.32 6.52 -21.40
N ALA A 51 7.79 7.71 -21.10
CA ALA A 51 8.51 8.97 -21.28
C ALA A 51 9.77 9.03 -20.39
N LEU A 52 9.66 8.60 -19.13
CA LEU A 52 10.79 8.60 -18.20
C LEU A 52 11.83 7.54 -18.58
N ALA A 53 11.40 6.36 -19.02
CA ALA A 53 12.30 5.33 -19.53
C ALA A 53 13.05 5.77 -20.81
N ASP A 54 12.38 6.52 -21.69
CA ASP A 54 13.01 7.09 -22.88
C ASP A 54 14.01 8.21 -22.53
N ALA A 55 13.71 9.04 -21.53
CA ALA A 55 14.64 10.04 -21.01
C ALA A 55 15.93 9.40 -20.47
N TYR A 56 15.81 8.32 -19.67
CA TYR A 56 16.97 7.55 -19.20
C TYR A 56 17.78 6.94 -20.34
N ARG A 57 17.11 6.34 -21.34
CA ARG A 57 17.79 5.76 -22.51
C ARG A 57 18.59 6.80 -23.31
N ARG A 58 18.10 8.04 -23.35
CA ARG A 58 18.75 9.16 -24.04
C ARG A 58 19.78 9.89 -23.18
N GLN A 59 19.86 9.56 -21.88
CA GLN A 59 20.68 10.29 -20.89
C GLN A 59 20.33 11.79 -20.87
N ASP A 60 19.04 12.10 -20.96
CA ASP A 60 18.51 13.46 -20.93
C ASP A 60 18.25 13.87 -19.46
N ASP A 61 19.31 14.30 -18.78
CA ASP A 61 19.27 14.63 -17.35
C ASP A 61 18.26 15.73 -17.02
N ASP A 62 18.13 16.76 -17.87
CA ASP A 62 17.16 17.84 -17.69
C ASP A 62 15.72 17.30 -17.74
N LEU A 63 15.43 16.36 -18.65
CA LEU A 63 14.13 15.73 -18.76
C LEU A 63 13.86 14.75 -17.61
N ILE A 64 14.89 14.02 -17.15
CA ILE A 64 14.80 13.15 -15.96
C ILE A 64 14.45 13.98 -14.73
N GLU A 65 15.16 15.09 -14.49
CA GLU A 65 14.90 16.00 -13.37
C GLU A 65 13.49 16.61 -13.41
N GLN A 66 12.95 16.84 -14.60
CA GLN A 66 11.59 17.35 -14.78
C GLN A 66 10.51 16.27 -14.56
N LEU A 67 10.74 15.04 -15.02
CA LEU A 67 9.73 13.97 -15.02
C LEU A 67 9.74 13.13 -13.74
N GLN A 68 10.92 12.80 -13.21
CA GLN A 68 11.05 11.82 -12.12
C GLN A 68 10.42 12.31 -10.81
N PRO A 69 10.72 13.51 -10.27
CA PRO A 69 10.14 13.95 -9.00
C PRO A 69 8.59 13.97 -8.98
N PRO A 70 7.89 14.57 -9.97
CA PRO A 70 6.42 14.58 -9.96
C PRO A 70 5.83 13.19 -10.19
N PHE A 71 6.50 12.32 -10.96
CA PHE A 71 6.10 10.93 -11.13
C PHE A 71 6.10 10.18 -9.79
N LEU A 72 7.23 10.19 -9.08
CA LEU A 72 7.37 9.57 -7.77
C LEU A 72 6.40 10.15 -6.75
N GLN A 73 6.30 11.47 -6.70
CA GLN A 73 5.44 12.17 -5.74
C GLN A 73 3.96 11.84 -5.94
N SER A 74 3.52 11.66 -7.19
CA SER A 74 2.13 11.30 -7.48
C SER A 74 1.76 9.95 -6.86
N TRP A 75 2.59 8.93 -7.05
CA TRP A 75 2.38 7.61 -6.45
C TRP A 75 2.42 7.66 -4.92
N ARG A 76 3.44 8.31 -4.34
CA ARG A 76 3.59 8.46 -2.88
C ARG A 76 2.38 9.14 -2.25
N THR A 77 1.88 10.19 -2.88
CA THR A 77 0.75 10.99 -2.37
C THR A 77 -0.55 10.17 -2.34
N VAL A 78 -0.83 9.40 -3.40
CA VAL A 78 -2.01 8.53 -3.43
C VAL A 78 -1.94 7.50 -2.31
N THR A 79 -0.79 6.83 -2.15
CA THR A 79 -0.60 5.81 -1.11
C THR A 79 -0.69 6.38 0.30
N HIS A 80 -0.04 7.52 0.57
CA HIS A 80 0.01 8.10 1.92
C HIS A 80 -1.27 8.82 2.34
N TYR A 81 -1.95 9.51 1.42
CA TYR A 81 -3.06 10.39 1.78
C TYR A 81 -4.41 9.85 1.31
N VAL A 82 -4.51 9.33 0.10
CA VAL A 82 -5.79 8.84 -0.43
C VAL A 82 -6.11 7.46 0.14
N LEU A 83 -5.09 6.62 0.30
CA LEU A 83 -5.25 5.24 0.76
C LEU A 83 -5.03 5.05 2.27
N ARG A 84 -4.80 6.12 3.03
CA ARG A 84 -4.55 6.05 4.47
C ARG A 84 -5.60 5.24 5.22
N ASP A 85 -6.87 5.63 5.10
CA ASP A 85 -7.98 4.96 5.78
C ASP A 85 -8.14 3.50 5.33
N THR A 86 -7.75 3.20 4.09
CA THR A 86 -7.78 1.82 3.56
C THR A 86 -6.71 0.96 4.23
N PHE A 87 -5.48 1.47 4.36
CA PHE A 87 -4.40 0.76 5.06
C PHE A 87 -4.64 0.69 6.56
N ASP A 88 -5.11 1.77 7.19
CA ASP A 88 -5.46 1.78 8.62
C ASP A 88 -6.55 0.75 8.93
N ALA A 89 -7.60 0.66 8.09
CA ALA A 89 -8.65 -0.36 8.24
C ALA A 89 -8.15 -1.79 7.99
N ALA A 90 -7.06 -1.96 7.25
CA ALA A 90 -6.39 -3.23 7.01
C ALA A 90 -5.32 -3.54 8.07
N GLY A 91 -5.13 -2.68 9.08
CA GLY A 91 -4.09 -2.85 10.11
C GLY A 91 -2.66 -2.65 9.60
N ILE A 92 -2.49 -1.94 8.48
CA ILE A 92 -1.21 -1.66 7.85
C ILE A 92 -0.81 -0.22 8.17
N SER A 93 0.37 -0.07 8.77
CA SER A 93 1.01 1.24 8.92
C SER A 93 1.78 1.61 7.65
N VAL A 94 1.71 2.87 7.26
CA VAL A 94 2.35 3.41 6.05
C VAL A 94 3.35 4.48 6.46
N THR A 95 4.60 4.34 6.02
CA THR A 95 5.69 5.28 6.30
C THR A 95 6.43 5.65 5.02
N GLU A 96 7.31 6.65 5.09
CA GLU A 96 8.11 7.07 3.95
C GLU A 96 8.95 5.91 3.41
N PRO A 97 9.07 5.78 2.08
CA PRO A 97 9.87 4.72 1.47
C PRO A 97 11.35 4.88 1.79
N SER A 98 12.04 3.76 1.98
CA SER A 98 13.47 3.70 2.20
C SER A 98 14.30 3.73 0.90
N ARG A 99 13.70 3.31 -0.23
CA ARG A 99 14.36 3.24 -1.54
C ARG A 99 14.01 4.44 -2.43
N PRO A 100 14.93 4.87 -3.32
CA PRO A 100 14.68 5.98 -4.24
C PRO A 100 13.41 5.83 -5.09
N TRP A 101 13.12 4.60 -5.56
CA TRP A 101 11.93 4.24 -6.33
C TRP A 101 10.80 3.62 -5.51
N GLY A 102 10.93 3.63 -4.18
CA GLY A 102 9.90 3.17 -3.27
C GLY A 102 8.71 4.12 -3.22
N ILE A 103 7.53 3.54 -3.05
CA ILE A 103 6.26 4.27 -2.93
C ILE A 103 5.92 4.52 -1.47
N ALA A 104 6.00 3.48 -0.63
CA ALA A 104 5.85 3.59 0.82
C ALA A 104 6.42 2.34 1.49
N THR A 105 6.86 2.44 2.74
CA THR A 105 7.11 1.26 3.56
C THR A 105 5.80 0.88 4.28
N LEU A 106 5.29 -0.30 3.96
CA LEU A 106 4.07 -0.89 4.50
C LEU A 106 4.44 -1.89 5.58
N THR A 107 3.93 -1.70 6.80
CA THR A 107 4.28 -2.55 7.94
C THR A 107 3.03 -3.04 8.67
N ALA A 108 2.93 -4.35 8.86
CA ALA A 108 1.92 -5.02 9.66
C ALA A 108 2.52 -6.28 10.29
N ASN A 109 2.11 -6.61 11.53
CA ASN A 109 2.48 -7.86 12.19
C ASN A 109 4.00 -8.13 12.24
N GLY A 110 4.82 -7.08 12.38
CA GLY A 110 6.29 -7.20 12.39
C GLY A 110 6.93 -7.47 11.03
N VAL A 111 6.15 -7.53 9.95
CA VAL A 111 6.63 -7.65 8.57
C VAL A 111 6.57 -6.28 7.91
N SER A 112 7.65 -5.90 7.23
CA SER A 112 7.73 -4.68 6.42
C SER A 112 7.97 -5.03 4.95
N ARG A 113 7.21 -4.38 4.07
CA ARG A 113 7.33 -4.51 2.62
C ARG A 113 7.33 -3.12 1.98
N GLU A 114 8.01 -2.99 0.85
CA GLU A 114 8.12 -1.71 0.16
C GLU A 114 7.81 -1.91 -1.33
N PRO A 115 6.59 -1.61 -1.78
CA PRO A 115 6.29 -1.52 -3.20
C PRO A 115 7.15 -0.44 -3.86
N VAL A 116 7.69 -0.73 -5.04
CA VAL A 116 8.54 0.15 -5.83
C VAL A 116 8.02 0.30 -7.25
N LEU A 117 8.52 1.30 -7.97
CA LEU A 117 8.11 1.64 -9.35
C LEU A 117 9.07 1.14 -10.44
N CYS A 118 10.08 0.36 -10.06
CA CYS A 118 11.04 -0.25 -10.98
C CYS A 118 11.27 -1.71 -10.61
N ARG A 119 11.81 -2.51 -11.55
CA ARG A 119 12.30 -3.84 -11.20
C ARG A 119 13.43 -3.72 -10.20
N VAL A 120 13.33 -4.53 -9.14
CA VAL A 120 14.40 -4.70 -8.17
C VAL A 120 15.06 -6.03 -8.50
N ASP A 121 16.34 -6.00 -8.81
CA ASP A 121 17.11 -7.23 -8.81
C ASP A 121 17.25 -7.69 -7.35
N PRO A 122 16.71 -8.88 -6.97
CA PRO A 122 16.79 -9.37 -5.60
C PRO A 122 18.23 -9.64 -5.14
N THR A 123 19.20 -9.67 -6.05
CA THR A 123 20.63 -9.86 -5.75
C THR A 123 21.37 -8.56 -5.47
N VAL A 124 20.77 -7.40 -5.75
CA VAL A 124 21.38 -6.08 -5.54
C VAL A 124 21.05 -5.58 -4.12
N PRO A 125 22.05 -5.20 -3.31
CA PRO A 125 21.81 -4.67 -1.97
C PRO A 125 20.88 -3.45 -1.99
N GLN A 126 20.04 -3.32 -0.96
CA GLN A 126 18.95 -2.32 -0.87
C GLN A 126 19.40 -0.84 -0.95
N HIS A 127 20.71 -0.57 -1.00
CA HIS A 127 21.33 0.75 -1.09
C HIS A 127 22.26 0.93 -2.29
N ALA A 128 22.36 -0.07 -3.17
CA ALA A 128 23.10 0.10 -4.40
C ALA A 128 22.19 0.82 -5.41
N GLU A 129 22.50 2.10 -5.64
CA GLU A 129 21.98 2.82 -6.81
C GLU A 129 22.35 1.99 -8.04
N SER A 130 21.34 1.61 -8.83
CA SER A 130 21.58 0.87 -10.07
C SER A 130 22.42 1.75 -10.99
N THR A 131 23.70 1.43 -11.13
CA THR A 131 24.66 2.09 -12.00
C THR A 131 24.49 1.70 -13.47
N ALA A 132 23.31 1.18 -13.85
CA ALA A 132 23.01 0.87 -15.24
C ALA A 132 23.05 2.17 -16.06
N ALA A 133 23.89 2.19 -17.10
CA ALA A 133 24.02 3.32 -18.03
C ALA A 133 22.69 3.69 -18.75
N GLU A 134 21.64 2.88 -18.56
CA GLU A 134 20.31 3.00 -19.15
C GLU A 134 19.21 3.35 -18.12
N GLY A 135 19.57 3.57 -16.85
CA GLY A 135 18.62 3.85 -15.77
C GLY A 135 17.86 2.61 -15.27
N PRO A 136 16.87 2.79 -14.37
CA PRO A 136 16.08 1.70 -13.80
C PRO A 136 15.03 1.17 -14.80
N GLU A 137 14.78 -0.13 -14.79
CA GLU A 137 13.69 -0.74 -15.57
C GLU A 137 12.35 -0.41 -14.89
N LEU A 138 11.64 0.59 -15.40
CA LEU A 138 10.38 1.07 -14.82
C LEU A 138 9.21 0.13 -15.10
N LEU A 139 8.31 0.01 -14.13
CA LEU A 139 7.13 -0.85 -14.20
C LEU A 139 5.94 -0.11 -14.84
N THR A 140 5.17 -0.83 -15.65
CA THR A 140 3.83 -0.41 -16.08
C THR A 140 2.86 -0.38 -14.90
N PHE A 141 1.74 0.33 -15.04
CA PHE A 141 0.69 0.39 -14.04
C PHE A 141 0.24 -1.01 -13.58
N ALA A 142 0.02 -1.93 -14.52
CA ALA A 142 -0.41 -3.30 -14.23
C ALA A 142 0.66 -4.09 -13.44
N GLU A 143 1.94 -3.90 -13.77
CA GLU A 143 3.05 -4.51 -13.04
C GLU A 143 3.19 -3.93 -11.62
N VAL A 144 3.03 -2.62 -11.46
CA VAL A 144 3.01 -1.97 -10.12
C VAL A 144 1.87 -2.53 -9.28
N MET A 145 0.66 -2.72 -9.84
CA MET A 145 -0.45 -3.34 -9.12
C MET A 145 -0.16 -4.78 -8.70
N THR A 146 0.52 -5.54 -9.55
CA THR A 146 0.96 -6.91 -9.23
C THR A 146 1.97 -6.90 -8.09
N TYR A 147 2.95 -6.01 -8.14
CA TYR A 147 3.96 -5.89 -7.10
C TYR A 147 3.38 -5.41 -5.76
N TYR A 148 2.37 -4.54 -5.78
CA TYR A 148 1.60 -4.20 -4.60
C TYR A 148 0.93 -5.43 -3.99
N ALA A 149 0.30 -6.28 -4.79
CA ALA A 149 -0.34 -7.50 -4.32
C ALA A 149 0.68 -8.44 -3.65
N GLU A 150 1.85 -8.60 -4.25
CA GLU A 150 2.96 -9.39 -3.68
C GLU A 150 3.45 -8.81 -2.35
N CYS A 151 3.49 -7.47 -2.22
CA CYS A 151 3.84 -6.81 -0.95
C CYS A 151 2.74 -6.97 0.11
N LEU A 152 1.47 -6.92 -0.29
CA LEU A 152 0.34 -6.95 0.64
C LEU A 152 -0.02 -8.36 1.14
N SER A 153 0.16 -9.39 0.31
CA SER A 153 -0.17 -10.79 0.67
C SER A 153 0.42 -11.20 2.03
N PRO A 154 1.74 -11.09 2.27
CA PRO A 154 2.31 -11.50 3.56
C PRO A 154 1.90 -10.60 4.73
N LEU A 155 1.51 -9.34 4.48
CA LEU A 155 1.06 -8.42 5.52
C LEU A 155 -0.33 -8.80 6.04
N LEU A 156 -1.21 -9.28 5.15
CA LEU A 156 -2.61 -9.59 5.43
C LEU A 156 -2.88 -11.06 5.77
N GLU A 157 -2.03 -12.00 5.32
CA GLU A 157 -2.13 -13.42 5.70
C GLU A 157 -1.99 -13.62 7.22
N HIS A 158 -1.14 -12.84 7.88
CA HIS A 158 -0.92 -12.95 9.33
C HIS A 158 -2.00 -12.27 10.17
N ALA A 159 -2.85 -11.44 9.59
CA ALA A 159 -3.99 -10.82 10.29
C ALA A 159 -5.08 -11.84 10.67
N SER A 160 -5.13 -12.98 9.97
CA SER A 160 -6.13 -14.04 10.17
C SER A 160 -5.75 -15.07 11.24
N GLY A 161 -4.48 -15.11 11.66
CA GLY A 161 -3.93 -16.17 12.54
C GLY A 161 -4.14 -15.96 14.05
N HIS A 162 -4.62 -14.80 14.50
CA HIS A 162 -4.71 -14.47 15.93
C HIS A 162 -6.04 -14.85 16.61
N GLN A 163 -7.00 -15.46 15.91
CA GLN A 163 -8.30 -15.83 16.51
C GLN A 163 -8.39 -17.22 17.15
N GLU A 164 -7.42 -18.13 16.97
CA GLU A 164 -7.57 -19.51 17.46
C GLU A 164 -6.91 -19.84 18.82
N GLN A 165 -6.24 -18.89 19.49
CA GLN A 165 -5.42 -19.23 20.67
C GLN A 165 -6.04 -18.96 22.06
N TYR A 166 -7.29 -18.50 22.14
CA TYR A 166 -8.02 -18.32 23.40
C TYR A 166 -9.28 -19.19 23.50
N SER A 167 -9.16 -20.47 23.15
CA SER A 167 -10.16 -21.48 23.53
C SER A 167 -9.50 -22.81 23.86
N ARG A 168 -8.85 -22.88 25.03
CA ARG A 168 -8.77 -24.08 25.87
C ARG A 168 -8.64 -23.69 27.33
#